data_AF-A0A7I7K1N5-F1
#
_entry.id   AF-A0A7I7K1N5-F1
#
_cell.length_a   1.000
_cell.length_b   1.000
_cell.length_c   1.000
_cell.angle_alpha   90.00
_cell.angle_beta   90.00
_cell.angle_gamma   90.00
#
_symmetry.space_group_name_H-M   'P 1'
#
loop_
_entity.id
_entity.type
_entity.pdbx_description
1 polymer ?
#
loop_
_entity_poly.entity_id
_entity_poly.type
_entity_poly.pdbx_seq_one_letter_code
_entity_poly.pdbx_strand_id
1 'polypeptide(L)'
;MRGDRDGFGFATVSAEATVLRVMHAHGIPVPYIHGEIPEVSAVVMDWLPGDPNPCSADDAQQVDAVMNDYVDALVSTHGIDPTAFAAAGLEIPASSDAVALGYFETFVTRYRDFKQRPEPLLEFAIGWLRRHVPRHRSSAQFVLGDTGQFMYAESRITGLIDVELAHIGDVSRDLAGLRLRNVTESMGDLGRVLRHYEHRSGVPLDRAAIEFHTAKFALCTPLGVAIVLHLDLPLTDIVQYIEWFHLLSLHTIESIARQADVALSSVSLPDPIPTHYPGAIAGLPTMIESLAVPTGIAEYDRQSVATVARLSHRVSTYAHAIDAADLDDVAELLGARPADRAAGDEALERFVLTAEPEQDGALIVLLHRRVMRQLLLIEPLLTGGQIGHVTPLSGLLD
;
A
#
# COMPACT_ATOMS: atom_id res chain seq x y z
N MET A 1 -6.11 -5.11 24.92
CA MET A 1 -6.57 -6.40 24.36
C MET A 1 -6.68 -6.23 22.86
N ARG A 2 -6.11 -7.14 22.07
CA ARG A 2 -6.17 -7.16 20.60
C ARG A 2 -6.73 -8.51 20.17
N GLY A 3 -7.78 -8.53 19.35
CA GLY A 3 -8.37 -9.75 18.77
C GLY A 3 -8.10 -9.86 17.26
N ASP A 4 -8.47 -10.96 16.61
CA ASP A 4 -8.28 -11.15 15.15
C ASP A 4 -8.99 -10.06 14.32
N ARG A 5 -8.45 -9.74 13.13
CA ARG A 5 -9.15 -8.94 12.09
C ARG A 5 -9.86 -9.91 11.13
N ASP A 6 -11.18 -9.97 11.20
CA ASP A 6 -11.97 -10.74 10.24
C ASP A 6 -11.69 -10.27 8.80
N GLY A 7 -11.32 -11.21 7.93
CA GLY A 7 -11.29 -10.97 6.48
C GLY A 7 -10.08 -10.21 5.93
N PHE A 8 -9.09 -9.78 6.72
CA PHE A 8 -7.91 -9.08 6.18
C PHE A 8 -6.54 -9.57 6.69
N GLY A 9 -6.46 -10.25 7.84
CA GLY A 9 -5.20 -10.73 8.40
C GLY A 9 -4.62 -11.96 7.68
N PHE A 10 -3.29 -12.00 7.50
CA PHE A 10 -2.55 -13.18 7.04
C PHE A 10 -2.01 -14.00 8.21
N ALA A 11 -1.67 -13.33 9.32
CA ALA A 11 -1.26 -13.96 10.56
C ALA A 11 -2.42 -13.99 11.57
N THR A 12 -2.43 -15.02 12.42
CA THR A 12 -3.31 -15.05 13.59
C THR A 12 -2.73 -14.18 14.71
N VAL A 13 -3.57 -13.68 15.61
CA VAL A 13 -3.10 -12.92 16.78
C VAL A 13 -2.12 -13.72 17.67
N SER A 14 -2.23 -15.06 17.71
CA SER A 14 -1.28 -15.90 18.45
C SER A 14 0.10 -15.97 17.76
N ALA A 15 0.13 -16.01 16.44
CA ALA A 15 1.39 -15.93 15.67
C ALA A 15 2.05 -14.56 15.87
N GLU A 16 1.28 -13.47 15.77
CA GLU A 16 1.75 -12.10 16.05
C GLU A 16 2.35 -11.99 17.47
N ALA A 17 1.66 -12.51 18.48
CA ALA A 17 2.16 -12.53 19.85
C ALA A 17 3.47 -13.31 20.02
N THR A 18 3.65 -14.40 19.26
CA THR A 18 4.89 -15.17 19.27
C THR A 18 6.04 -14.36 18.66
N VAL A 19 5.80 -13.65 17.56
CA VAL A 19 6.77 -12.72 16.96
C VAL A 19 7.17 -11.64 17.97
N LEU A 20 6.20 -11.00 18.64
CA LEU A 20 6.47 -9.97 19.65
C LEU A 20 7.28 -10.50 20.83
N ARG A 21 7.03 -11.73 21.29
CA ARG A 21 7.86 -12.37 22.34
C ARG A 21 9.30 -12.59 21.88
N VAL A 22 9.52 -13.02 20.64
CA VAL A 22 10.88 -13.21 20.08
C VAL A 22 11.61 -11.86 19.98
N MET A 23 10.94 -10.83 19.48
CA MET A 23 11.50 -9.47 19.38
C MET A 23 11.86 -8.92 20.77
N HIS A 24 10.97 -9.06 21.76
CA HIS A 24 11.22 -8.66 23.14
C HIS A 24 12.43 -9.39 23.75
N ALA A 25 12.54 -10.71 23.52
CA ALA A 25 13.67 -11.51 24.01
C ALA A 25 15.02 -11.10 23.41
N HIS A 26 15.02 -10.47 22.23
CA HIS A 26 16.20 -9.90 21.57
C HIS A 26 16.42 -8.42 21.91
N GLY A 27 15.68 -7.87 22.87
CA GLY A 27 15.83 -6.49 23.32
C GLY A 27 15.27 -5.44 22.36
N ILE A 28 14.45 -5.83 21.39
CA ILE A 28 13.73 -4.88 20.54
C ILE A 28 12.60 -4.25 21.38
N PRO A 29 12.43 -2.91 21.35
CA PRO A 29 11.32 -2.26 22.02
C PRO A 29 10.00 -2.64 21.32
N VAL A 30 9.16 -3.42 22.00
CA VAL A 30 7.84 -3.90 21.56
C VAL A 30 6.94 -4.04 22.79
N PRO A 31 5.60 -4.03 22.67
CA PRO A 31 4.73 -4.27 23.82
C PRO A 31 4.97 -5.66 24.43
N TYR A 32 5.11 -5.75 25.75
CA TYR A 32 5.21 -7.04 26.42
C TYR A 32 3.89 -7.80 26.34
N ILE A 33 3.94 -9.08 25.98
CA ILE A 33 2.77 -9.97 25.96
C ILE A 33 2.55 -10.57 27.36
N HIS A 34 1.48 -10.17 28.05
CA HIS A 34 1.11 -10.69 29.37
C HIS A 34 0.38 -12.03 29.31
N GLY A 35 -0.34 -12.30 28.23
CA GLY A 35 -1.08 -13.55 28.06
C GLY A 35 -1.95 -13.59 26.82
N GLU A 36 -2.48 -14.77 26.53
CA GLU A 36 -3.42 -15.03 25.44
C GLU A 36 -4.78 -15.41 26.03
N ILE A 37 -5.86 -15.07 25.31
CA ILE A 37 -7.24 -15.43 25.62
C ILE A 37 -7.75 -16.25 24.41
N PRO A 38 -7.49 -17.58 24.39
CA PRO A 38 -7.77 -18.42 23.23
C PRO A 38 -9.24 -18.46 22.84
N GLU A 39 -10.15 -18.32 23.80
CA GLU A 39 -11.60 -18.43 23.60
C GLU A 39 -12.16 -17.36 22.65
N VAL A 40 -11.45 -16.24 22.51
CA VAL A 40 -11.85 -15.10 21.67
C VAL A 40 -10.73 -14.65 20.72
N SER A 41 -9.73 -15.52 20.49
CA SER A 41 -8.54 -15.24 19.67
C SER A 41 -7.92 -13.87 19.96
N ALA A 42 -7.56 -13.62 21.23
CA ALA A 42 -7.04 -12.33 21.64
C ALA A 42 -5.76 -12.41 22.49
N VAL A 43 -5.00 -11.32 22.52
CA VAL A 43 -3.82 -11.15 23.37
C VAL A 43 -3.97 -9.95 24.32
N VAL A 44 -3.40 -10.11 25.51
CA VAL A 44 -3.21 -9.05 26.49
C VAL A 44 -1.74 -8.63 26.43
N MET A 45 -1.50 -7.35 26.20
CA MET A 45 -0.17 -6.78 26.05
C MET A 45 -0.10 -5.39 26.67
N ASP A 46 1.12 -4.86 26.78
CA ASP A 46 1.35 -3.50 27.27
C ASP A 46 0.54 -2.46 26.49
N TRP A 47 0.12 -1.42 27.22
CA TRP A 47 -0.32 -0.16 26.63
C TRP A 47 0.90 0.76 26.53
N LEU A 48 1.50 0.83 25.34
CA LEU A 48 2.66 1.70 25.13
C LEU A 48 2.26 3.18 25.28
N PRO A 49 3.05 4.00 26.00
CA PRO A 49 2.80 5.42 26.10
C PRO A 49 3.20 6.14 24.80
N GLY A 50 2.64 7.34 24.61
CA GLY A 50 3.03 8.26 23.55
C GLY A 50 2.06 8.30 22.37
N ASP A 51 2.57 8.75 21.24
CA ASP A 51 1.82 9.00 20.00
C ASP A 51 2.32 8.11 18.85
N PRO A 52 1.51 7.85 17.80
CA PRO A 52 1.88 6.97 16.70
C PRO A 52 2.62 7.67 15.53
N ASN A 53 2.73 9.00 15.55
CA ASN A 53 3.33 9.76 14.44
C ASN A 53 4.17 10.95 14.94
N PRO A 54 5.52 10.92 14.80
CA PRO A 54 6.38 12.00 15.30
C PRO A 54 6.21 13.33 14.58
N CYS A 55 5.72 13.34 13.34
CA CYS A 55 5.52 14.56 12.57
C CYS A 55 4.26 15.33 12.95
N SER A 56 3.48 14.88 13.94
CA SER A 56 2.53 15.77 14.63
C SER A 56 3.23 16.78 15.53
N ALA A 57 4.53 16.62 15.80
CA ALA A 57 5.33 17.61 16.50
C ALA A 57 5.80 18.73 15.54
N ASP A 58 5.65 19.98 15.95
CA ASP A 58 6.18 21.17 15.24
C ASP A 58 7.71 21.33 15.39
N ASP A 59 8.44 20.25 15.70
CA ASP A 59 9.88 20.26 15.97
C ASP A 59 10.63 19.21 15.12
N ALA A 60 11.33 19.69 14.10
CA ALA A 60 12.14 18.86 13.21
C ALA A 60 13.26 18.10 13.96
N GLN A 61 13.81 18.65 15.04
CA GLN A 61 14.87 17.99 15.81
C GLN A 61 14.32 16.79 16.58
N GLN A 62 13.09 16.89 17.07
CA GLN A 62 12.39 15.78 17.70
C GLN A 62 12.08 14.67 16.69
N VAL A 63 11.55 15.01 15.52
CA VAL A 63 11.29 14.04 14.43
C VAL A 63 12.56 13.28 14.09
N ASP A 64 13.66 14.01 13.89
CA ASP A 64 14.97 13.46 13.59
C ASP A 64 15.51 12.49 14.66
N ALA A 65 15.27 12.79 15.94
CA ALA A 65 15.67 11.96 17.06
C ALA A 65 14.83 10.67 17.14
N VAL A 66 13.50 10.78 16.99
CA VAL A 66 12.59 9.63 16.99
C VAL A 66 12.91 8.71 15.82
N MET A 67 13.09 9.24 14.62
CA MET A 67 13.37 8.42 13.44
C MET A 67 14.75 7.76 13.49
N ASN A 68 15.73 8.36 14.17
CA ASN A 68 17.01 7.69 14.43
C ASN A 68 16.86 6.50 15.38
N ASP A 69 16.12 6.67 16.48
CA ASP A 69 15.86 5.61 17.47
C ASP A 69 15.01 4.48 16.85
N TYR A 70 14.05 4.84 15.98
CA TYR A 70 13.29 3.88 15.17
C TYR A 70 14.19 3.06 14.24
N VAL A 71 15.06 3.72 13.46
CA VAL A 71 15.97 3.03 12.54
C VAL A 71 16.96 2.15 13.29
N ASP A 72 17.44 2.58 14.45
CA ASP A 72 18.31 1.77 15.31
C ASP A 72 17.61 0.46 15.71
N ALA A 73 16.34 0.54 16.13
CA ALA A 73 15.53 -0.64 16.44
C ALA A 73 15.23 -1.50 15.21
N LEU A 74 14.99 -0.90 14.05
CA LEU A 74 14.78 -1.61 12.78
C LEU A 74 16.03 -2.40 12.37
N VAL A 75 17.22 -1.81 12.46
CA VAL A 75 18.48 -2.49 12.17
C VAL A 75 18.72 -3.63 13.16
N SER A 76 18.46 -3.43 14.45
CA SER A 76 18.53 -4.50 15.45
C SER A 76 17.54 -5.63 15.14
N THR A 77 16.34 -5.30 14.69
CA THR A 77 15.29 -6.26 14.29
C THR A 77 15.74 -7.12 13.11
N HIS A 78 16.31 -6.50 12.06
CA HIS A 78 16.87 -7.22 10.92
C HIS A 78 18.07 -8.11 11.27
N GLY A 79 18.72 -7.85 12.40
CA GLY A 79 19.85 -8.63 12.91
C GLY A 79 19.46 -9.91 13.68
N ILE A 80 18.17 -10.13 13.94
CA ILE A 80 17.70 -11.34 14.62
C ILE A 80 17.85 -12.54 13.67
N ASP A 81 18.39 -13.65 14.18
CA ASP A 81 18.49 -14.90 13.43
C ASP A 81 17.08 -15.36 13.00
N PRO A 82 16.80 -15.55 11.70
CA PRO A 82 15.50 -16.00 11.21
C PRO A 82 14.98 -17.28 11.89
N THR A 83 15.88 -18.17 12.32
CA THR A 83 15.51 -19.42 12.99
C THR A 83 14.84 -19.20 14.35
N ALA A 84 15.04 -18.04 14.98
CA ALA A 84 14.36 -17.67 16.22
C ALA A 84 12.84 -17.55 16.06
N PHE A 85 12.35 -17.31 14.85
CA PHE A 85 10.93 -17.15 14.54
C PHE A 85 10.25 -18.44 14.09
N ALA A 86 10.94 -19.59 14.09
CA ALA A 86 10.36 -20.86 13.68
C ALA A 86 9.10 -21.24 14.48
N ALA A 87 9.06 -20.90 15.78
CA ALA A 87 7.89 -21.14 16.63
C ALA A 87 6.66 -20.28 16.25
N ALA A 88 6.87 -19.14 15.59
CA ALA A 88 5.80 -18.30 15.04
C ALA A 88 5.30 -18.82 13.68
N GLY A 89 5.87 -19.90 13.15
CA GLY A 89 5.50 -20.46 11.84
C GLY A 89 6.06 -19.69 10.65
N LEU A 90 7.05 -18.80 10.85
CA LEU A 90 7.67 -18.07 9.74
C LEU A 90 8.63 -19.00 9.00
N GLU A 91 8.31 -19.29 7.73
CA GLU A 91 9.14 -20.11 6.86
C GLU A 91 10.39 -19.34 6.40
N ILE A 92 11.55 -19.99 6.41
CA ILE A 92 12.80 -19.42 5.89
C ILE A 92 12.89 -19.75 4.39
N PRO A 93 12.87 -18.75 3.48
CA PRO A 93 12.93 -18.99 2.05
C PRO A 93 14.25 -19.63 1.62
N ALA A 94 14.17 -20.59 0.68
CA ALA A 94 15.33 -21.37 0.22
C ALA A 94 15.98 -20.86 -1.09
N SER A 95 15.41 -19.84 -1.74
CA SER A 95 15.90 -19.28 -3.01
C SER A 95 15.73 -17.77 -3.05
N SER A 96 16.46 -17.08 -3.93
CA SER A 96 16.31 -15.62 -4.12
C SER A 96 14.91 -15.24 -4.62
N ASP A 97 14.31 -16.04 -5.51
CA ASP A 97 12.91 -15.86 -5.92
C ASP A 97 11.96 -15.98 -4.71
N ALA A 98 12.17 -16.94 -3.80
CA ALA A 98 11.35 -17.08 -2.60
C ALA A 98 11.59 -15.95 -1.58
N VAL A 99 12.84 -15.48 -1.43
CA VAL A 99 13.19 -14.30 -0.61
C VAL A 99 12.47 -13.04 -1.12
N ALA A 100 12.39 -12.88 -2.44
CA ALA A 100 11.76 -11.72 -3.05
C ALA A 100 10.23 -11.82 -3.11
N LEU A 101 9.66 -12.99 -3.40
CA LEU A 101 8.25 -13.15 -3.77
C LEU A 101 7.44 -14.04 -2.82
N GLY A 102 8.06 -14.83 -1.93
CA GLY A 102 7.37 -15.87 -1.17
C GLY A 102 6.11 -15.38 -0.44
N TYR A 103 6.24 -14.32 0.37
CA TYR A 103 5.09 -13.72 1.04
C TYR A 103 4.13 -12.99 0.08
N PHE A 104 4.63 -12.44 -1.03
CA PHE A 104 3.79 -11.79 -2.04
C PHE A 104 2.87 -12.78 -2.77
N GLU A 105 3.31 -14.02 -2.96
CA GLU A 105 2.49 -15.06 -3.61
C GLU A 105 1.23 -15.44 -2.81
N THR A 106 1.20 -15.19 -1.48
CA THR A 106 -0.02 -15.37 -0.68
C THR A 106 -1.09 -14.34 -1.05
N PHE A 107 -0.70 -13.08 -1.30
CA PHE A 107 -1.59 -12.02 -1.78
C PHE A 107 -2.09 -12.35 -3.19
N VAL A 108 -1.20 -12.81 -4.08
CA VAL A 108 -1.57 -13.15 -5.46
C VAL A 108 -2.55 -14.31 -5.51
N THR A 109 -2.31 -15.36 -4.72
CA THR A 109 -3.20 -16.52 -4.64
C THR A 109 -4.58 -16.08 -4.17
N ARG A 110 -4.64 -15.36 -3.04
CA ARG A 110 -5.89 -14.85 -2.48
C ARG A 110 -6.64 -13.94 -3.47
N TYR A 111 -5.95 -13.00 -4.10
CA TYR A 111 -6.53 -12.13 -5.11
C TYR A 111 -7.19 -12.95 -6.23
N ARG A 112 -6.48 -13.96 -6.77
CA ARG A 112 -7.00 -14.79 -7.86
C ARG A 112 -8.17 -15.68 -7.46
N ASP A 113 -8.19 -16.18 -6.22
CA ASP A 113 -9.30 -16.98 -5.69
C ASP A 113 -10.61 -16.19 -5.63
N PHE A 114 -10.53 -14.87 -5.44
CA PHE A 114 -11.68 -14.01 -5.20
C PHE A 114 -11.99 -13.02 -6.34
N LYS A 115 -11.08 -12.80 -7.29
CA LYS A 115 -11.26 -11.91 -8.44
C LYS A 115 -12.55 -12.23 -9.22
N GLN A 116 -13.42 -11.22 -9.42
CA GLN A 116 -14.70 -11.37 -10.13
C GLN A 116 -14.75 -10.62 -11.47
N ARG A 117 -13.83 -9.68 -11.73
CA ARG A 117 -13.71 -8.94 -12.99
C ARG A 117 -12.25 -8.73 -13.37
N PRO A 118 -11.95 -8.40 -14.64
CA PRO A 118 -10.57 -8.16 -15.08
C PRO A 118 -9.93 -6.99 -14.33
N GLU A 119 -8.66 -7.14 -13.98
CA GLU A 119 -7.80 -6.15 -13.35
C GLU A 119 -6.43 -6.11 -14.06
N PRO A 120 -6.36 -5.52 -15.28
CA PRO A 120 -5.17 -5.61 -16.14
C PRO A 120 -3.89 -5.06 -15.51
N LEU A 121 -3.99 -4.00 -14.70
CA LEU A 121 -2.83 -3.41 -14.02
C LEU A 121 -2.22 -4.41 -13.01
N LEU A 122 -3.07 -5.08 -12.24
CA LEU A 122 -2.63 -6.04 -11.24
C LEU A 122 -1.99 -7.26 -11.90
N GLU A 123 -2.61 -7.83 -12.94
CA GLU A 123 -2.01 -8.95 -13.68
C GLU A 123 -0.69 -8.58 -14.35
N PHE A 124 -0.60 -7.36 -14.92
CA PHE A 124 0.64 -6.86 -15.50
C PHE A 124 1.74 -6.76 -14.45
N ALA A 125 1.45 -6.13 -13.31
CA ALA A 125 2.42 -5.94 -12.25
C ALA A 125 2.86 -7.28 -11.61
N ILE A 126 1.94 -8.23 -11.43
CA ILE A 126 2.26 -9.61 -10.99
C ILE A 126 3.25 -10.26 -11.97
N GLY A 127 2.94 -10.23 -13.27
CA GLY A 127 3.78 -10.81 -14.31
C GLY A 127 5.16 -10.14 -14.36
N TRP A 128 5.19 -8.81 -14.31
CA TRP A 128 6.41 -8.02 -14.33
C TRP A 128 7.31 -8.33 -13.13
N LEU A 129 6.77 -8.34 -11.90
CA LEU A 129 7.53 -8.62 -10.68
C LEU A 129 8.16 -10.02 -10.69
N ARG A 130 7.46 -11.02 -11.22
CA ARG A 130 7.99 -12.39 -11.37
C ARG A 130 9.17 -12.48 -12.35
N ARG A 131 9.19 -11.65 -13.40
CA ARG A 131 10.31 -11.59 -14.36
C ARG A 131 11.53 -10.84 -13.81
N HIS A 132 11.32 -9.86 -12.92
CA HIS A 132 12.33 -8.89 -12.49
C HIS A 132 12.85 -9.07 -11.05
N VAL A 133 12.76 -10.29 -10.50
CA VAL A 133 13.32 -10.61 -9.18
C VAL A 133 14.79 -10.18 -9.05
N PRO A 134 15.19 -9.45 -7.99
CA PRO A 134 16.58 -9.10 -7.73
C PRO A 134 17.38 -10.32 -7.25
N ARG A 135 17.77 -11.20 -8.18
CA ARG A 135 18.35 -12.52 -7.88
C ARG A 135 19.70 -12.50 -7.17
N HIS A 136 20.41 -11.37 -7.19
CA HIS A 136 21.63 -11.18 -6.41
C HIS A 136 21.36 -11.06 -4.90
N ARG A 137 20.10 -10.86 -4.51
CA ARG A 137 19.68 -10.85 -3.10
C ARG A 137 19.19 -12.23 -2.68
N SER A 138 19.99 -12.89 -1.85
CA SER A 138 19.69 -14.23 -1.31
C SER A 138 19.71 -14.27 0.22
N SER A 139 19.90 -13.12 0.88
CA SER A 139 19.89 -13.04 2.34
C SER A 139 18.45 -12.99 2.84
N ALA A 140 18.03 -14.04 3.54
CA ALA A 140 16.75 -14.13 4.22
C ALA A 140 16.90 -13.58 5.65
N GLN A 141 16.21 -12.49 5.97
CA GLN A 141 16.21 -11.84 7.28
C GLN A 141 14.78 -11.66 7.76
N PHE A 142 14.59 -11.50 9.06
CA PHE A 142 13.29 -11.11 9.60
C PHE A 142 12.98 -9.67 9.18
N VAL A 143 11.78 -9.46 8.64
CA VAL A 143 11.25 -8.16 8.22
C VAL A 143 9.89 -7.91 8.87
N LEU A 144 9.62 -6.67 9.25
CA LEU A 144 8.36 -6.27 9.89
C LEU A 144 7.17 -6.37 8.93
N GLY A 145 7.40 -6.15 7.64
CA GLY A 145 6.38 -6.27 6.60
C GLY A 145 5.50 -5.03 6.43
N ASP A 146 4.96 -4.47 7.52
CA ASP A 146 4.30 -3.14 7.57
C ASP A 146 5.16 -2.13 8.36
N THR A 147 6.18 -1.61 7.69
CA THR A 147 7.20 -0.77 8.31
C THR A 147 6.72 0.66 8.57
N GLY A 148 7.24 1.28 9.63
CA GLY A 148 6.85 2.62 10.07
C GLY A 148 5.77 2.64 11.16
N GLN A 149 5.40 1.46 11.68
CA GLN A 149 4.43 1.30 12.76
C GLN A 149 5.13 1.29 14.12
N PHE A 150 5.02 2.38 14.88
CA PHE A 150 5.62 2.50 16.21
C PHE A 150 4.88 3.53 17.07
N MET A 151 5.10 3.44 18.38
CA MET A 151 4.73 4.49 19.34
C MET A 151 5.99 5.25 19.76
N TYR A 152 5.89 6.53 20.06
CA TYR A 152 7.00 7.34 20.56
C TYR A 152 6.60 8.28 21.71
N ALA A 153 7.52 8.50 22.64
CA ALA A 153 7.40 9.49 23.71
C ALA A 153 8.79 10.05 24.04
N GLU A 154 8.87 11.31 24.47
CA GLU A 154 10.14 11.94 24.89
C GLU A 154 11.26 11.81 23.84
N SER A 155 10.90 11.96 22.57
CA SER A 155 11.79 11.89 21.40
C SER A 155 12.44 10.52 21.16
N ARG A 156 11.86 9.44 21.67
CA ARG A 156 12.30 8.05 21.49
C ARG A 156 11.13 7.12 21.20
N ILE A 157 11.37 6.01 20.51
CA ILE A 157 10.32 5.02 20.32
C ILE A 157 10.06 4.30 21.65
N THR A 158 8.79 4.08 21.96
CA THR A 158 8.35 3.28 23.12
C THR A 158 8.11 1.84 22.71
N GLY A 159 7.83 1.59 21.43
CA GLY A 159 7.89 0.26 20.83
C GLY A 159 7.41 0.19 19.39
N LEU A 160 7.92 -0.79 18.65
CA LEU A 160 7.39 -1.21 17.36
C LEU A 160 6.08 -1.96 17.56
N ILE A 161 5.12 -1.76 16.65
CA ILE A 161 3.77 -2.35 16.70
C ILE A 161 3.37 -2.89 15.33
N ASP A 162 2.21 -3.56 15.27
CA ASP A 162 1.58 -4.07 14.04
C ASP A 162 2.49 -4.98 13.19
N VAL A 163 2.88 -6.12 13.77
CA VAL A 163 3.78 -7.11 13.13
C VAL A 163 3.00 -8.23 12.42
N GLU A 164 1.74 -7.98 12.06
CA GLU A 164 0.86 -8.99 11.44
C GLU A 164 1.28 -9.37 10.02
N LEU A 165 2.12 -8.55 9.37
CA LEU A 165 2.71 -8.83 8.05
C LEU A 165 4.18 -9.30 8.12
N ALA A 166 4.70 -9.55 9.33
CA ALA A 166 6.08 -9.95 9.50
C ALA A 166 6.36 -11.32 8.88
N HIS A 167 7.51 -11.44 8.22
CA HIS A 167 7.92 -12.65 7.53
C HIS A 167 9.45 -12.71 7.43
N ILE A 168 9.98 -13.84 6.95
CA ILE A 168 11.40 -13.92 6.59
C ILE A 168 11.53 -13.59 5.10
N GLY A 169 12.35 -12.59 4.76
CA GLY A 169 12.51 -12.08 3.40
C GLY A 169 13.69 -11.13 3.26
N ASP A 170 13.60 -10.22 2.29
CA ASP A 170 14.64 -9.22 2.02
C ASP A 170 14.34 -7.91 2.76
N VAL A 171 15.31 -7.38 3.51
CA VAL A 171 15.19 -6.11 4.26
C VAL A 171 14.87 -4.90 3.39
N SER A 172 15.15 -4.96 2.08
CA SER A 172 14.69 -3.94 1.13
C SER A 172 13.16 -3.79 1.11
N ARG A 173 12.40 -4.81 1.55
CA ARG A 173 10.95 -4.72 1.80
C ARG A 173 10.61 -3.66 2.83
N ASP A 174 11.31 -3.62 3.95
CA ASP A 174 11.00 -2.69 5.02
C ASP A 174 11.40 -1.26 4.65
N LEU A 175 12.53 -1.09 3.96
CA LEU A 175 12.93 0.20 3.40
C LEU A 175 11.95 0.73 2.35
N ALA A 176 11.41 -0.17 1.52
CA ALA A 176 10.33 0.16 0.60
C ALA A 176 9.05 0.58 1.33
N GLY A 177 8.76 -0.02 2.48
CA GLY A 177 7.62 0.36 3.33
C GLY A 177 7.73 1.78 3.87
N LEU A 178 8.91 2.18 4.33
CA LEU A 178 9.16 3.57 4.77
C LEU A 178 8.87 4.59 3.65
N ARG A 179 9.23 4.27 2.40
CA ARG A 179 8.95 5.16 1.26
C ARG A 179 7.47 5.38 1.03
N LEU A 180 6.68 4.30 1.07
CA LEU A 180 5.24 4.35 0.83
C LEU A 180 4.53 5.03 1.99
N ARG A 181 4.92 4.71 3.23
CA ARG A 181 4.36 5.34 4.44
C ARG A 181 4.61 6.84 4.45
N ASN A 182 5.81 7.29 4.08
CA ASN A 182 6.16 8.72 4.07
C ASN A 182 5.29 9.58 3.12
N VAL A 183 4.58 8.97 2.17
CA VAL A 183 3.64 9.71 1.29
C VAL A 183 2.42 10.19 2.06
N THR A 184 1.89 9.37 2.98
CA THR A 184 0.67 9.66 3.75
C THR A 184 0.95 10.11 5.17
N GLU A 185 2.05 9.64 5.76
CA GLU A 185 2.48 9.89 7.12
C GLU A 185 3.95 10.29 7.09
N SER A 186 4.20 11.60 7.05
CA SER A 186 5.55 12.17 6.98
C SER A 186 6.45 11.62 8.10
N MET A 187 7.70 11.33 7.75
CA MET A 187 8.77 10.89 8.66
C MET A 187 9.94 11.89 8.67
N GLY A 188 9.70 13.13 8.24
CA GLY A 188 10.75 14.14 8.05
C GLY A 188 11.57 13.90 6.78
N ASP A 189 12.88 14.14 6.84
CA ASP A 189 13.79 13.89 5.71
C ASP A 189 14.05 12.38 5.55
N LEU A 190 13.24 11.72 4.71
CA LEU A 190 13.38 10.30 4.42
C LEU A 190 14.78 9.94 3.85
N GLY A 191 15.42 10.84 3.10
CA GLY A 191 16.78 10.63 2.61
C GLY A 191 17.78 10.49 3.77
N ARG A 192 17.65 11.33 4.80
CA ARG A 192 18.43 11.24 6.04
C ARG A 192 18.13 9.94 6.78
N VAL A 193 16.87 9.53 6.90
CA VAL A 193 16.45 8.27 7.54
C VAL A 193 17.11 7.06 6.86
N LEU A 194 17.08 7.01 5.52
CA LEU A 194 17.70 5.92 4.75
C LEU A 194 19.23 5.91 4.88
N ARG A 195 19.89 7.09 4.86
CA ARG A 195 21.34 7.19 5.10
C ARG A 195 21.74 6.75 6.51
N HIS A 196 20.91 7.06 7.51
CA HIS A 196 21.14 6.57 8.89
C HIS A 196 21.02 5.05 8.96
N TYR A 197 20.05 4.46 8.26
CA TYR A 197 19.92 3.00 8.16
C TYR A 197 21.16 2.36 7.50
N GLU A 198 21.65 2.92 6.39
CA GLU A 198 22.88 2.46 5.73
C GLU A 198 24.08 2.50 6.68
N HIS A 199 24.26 3.61 7.40
CA HIS A 199 25.33 3.77 8.37
C HIS A 199 25.25 2.75 9.52
N ARG A 200 24.04 2.54 10.08
CA ARG A 200 23.83 1.66 11.24
C ARG A 200 23.89 0.18 10.89
N SER A 201 23.39 -0.20 9.73
CA SER A 201 23.46 -1.59 9.24
C SER A 201 24.85 -1.96 8.73
N GLY A 202 25.65 -0.98 8.29
CA GLY A 202 26.94 -1.21 7.64
C GLY A 202 26.83 -1.84 6.25
N VAL A 203 25.61 -1.91 5.69
CA VAL A 203 25.32 -2.49 4.38
C VAL A 203 24.87 -1.38 3.43
N PRO A 204 25.53 -1.20 2.27
CA PRO A 204 25.11 -0.21 1.28
C PRO A 204 23.67 -0.41 0.81
N LEU A 205 22.96 0.69 0.57
CA LEU A 205 21.59 0.65 0.07
C LEU A 205 21.55 0.15 -1.37
N ASP A 206 20.84 -0.97 -1.58
CA ASP A 206 20.56 -1.50 -2.90
C ASP A 206 19.33 -0.79 -3.48
N ARG A 207 19.57 0.33 -4.16
CA ARG A 207 18.49 1.19 -4.69
C ARG A 207 17.56 0.43 -5.65
N ALA A 208 18.11 -0.45 -6.49
CA ALA A 208 17.31 -1.24 -7.45
C ALA A 208 16.40 -2.22 -6.72
N ALA A 209 16.92 -2.93 -5.71
CA ALA A 209 16.09 -3.82 -4.89
C ALA A 209 15.03 -3.06 -4.09
N ILE A 210 15.36 -1.90 -3.52
CA ILE A 210 14.38 -1.07 -2.80
C ILE A 210 13.25 -0.64 -3.75
N GLU A 211 13.56 -0.19 -4.98
CA GLU A 211 12.52 0.16 -5.96
C GLU A 211 11.66 -1.04 -6.37
N PHE A 212 12.26 -2.22 -6.54
CA PHE A 212 11.54 -3.49 -6.76
C PHE A 212 10.56 -3.79 -5.62
N HIS A 213 11.04 -3.70 -4.38
CA HIS A 213 10.18 -3.97 -3.22
C HIS A 213 9.15 -2.86 -3.00
N THR A 214 9.38 -1.62 -3.45
CA THR A 214 8.36 -0.55 -3.44
C THR A 214 7.22 -0.89 -4.40
N ALA A 215 7.53 -1.32 -5.62
CA ALA A 215 6.50 -1.79 -6.56
C ALA A 215 5.70 -2.97 -5.96
N LYS A 216 6.41 -3.97 -5.44
CA LYS A 216 5.80 -5.17 -4.85
C LYS A 216 4.94 -4.86 -3.63
N PHE A 217 5.43 -4.03 -2.71
CA PHE A 217 4.71 -3.73 -1.48
C PHE A 217 3.48 -2.88 -1.76
N ALA A 218 3.59 -1.87 -2.63
CA ALA A 218 2.43 -1.09 -3.06
C ALA A 218 1.35 -1.98 -3.66
N LEU A 219 1.73 -2.98 -4.48
CA LEU A 219 0.79 -3.88 -5.13
C LEU A 219 0.01 -4.78 -4.15
N CYS A 220 0.55 -5.09 -2.97
CA CYS A 220 -0.12 -5.96 -1.99
C CYS A 220 -1.50 -5.44 -1.58
N THR A 221 -1.67 -4.13 -1.38
CA THR A 221 -2.95 -3.57 -0.95
C THR A 221 -4.03 -3.66 -2.03
N PRO A 222 -3.82 -3.20 -3.28
CA PRO A 222 -4.78 -3.41 -4.37
C PRO A 222 -5.19 -4.87 -4.57
N LEU A 223 -4.24 -5.82 -4.45
CA LEU A 223 -4.56 -7.26 -4.48
C LEU A 223 -5.52 -7.67 -3.36
N GLY A 224 -5.30 -7.15 -2.14
CA GLY A 224 -6.14 -7.45 -0.97
C GLY A 224 -7.52 -6.79 -1.00
N VAL A 225 -7.62 -5.56 -1.51
CA VAL A 225 -8.90 -4.81 -1.53
C VAL A 225 -9.73 -5.06 -2.79
N ALA A 226 -9.18 -5.65 -3.84
CA ALA A 226 -9.89 -5.93 -5.09
C ALA A 226 -11.23 -6.65 -4.86
N ILE A 227 -11.27 -7.64 -3.97
CA ILE A 227 -12.52 -8.37 -3.64
C ILE A 227 -13.61 -7.46 -3.07
N VAL A 228 -13.25 -6.52 -2.20
CA VAL A 228 -14.20 -5.58 -1.62
C VAL A 228 -14.83 -4.70 -2.70
N LEU A 229 -14.01 -4.25 -3.65
CA LEU A 229 -14.44 -3.43 -4.78
C LEU A 229 -15.17 -4.23 -5.88
N HIS A 230 -15.12 -5.56 -5.84
CA HIS A 230 -15.81 -6.45 -6.77
C HIS A 230 -17.19 -6.89 -6.27
N LEU A 231 -17.38 -6.99 -4.95
CA LEU A 231 -18.63 -7.44 -4.34
C LEU A 231 -19.68 -6.32 -4.21
N ASP A 232 -19.32 -5.07 -4.53
CA ASP A 232 -20.19 -3.90 -4.44
C ASP A 232 -20.89 -3.76 -3.07
N LEU A 233 -20.17 -4.10 -1.99
CA LEU A 233 -20.71 -4.06 -0.63
C LEU A 233 -20.95 -2.61 -0.18
N PRO A 234 -22.08 -2.31 0.49
CA PRO A 234 -22.34 -0.99 1.06
C PRO A 234 -21.48 -0.80 2.32
N LEU A 235 -20.25 -0.32 2.14
CA LEU A 235 -19.30 -0.07 3.22
C LEU A 235 -19.15 1.42 3.49
N THR A 236 -19.15 1.80 4.76
CA THR A 236 -18.97 3.18 5.20
C THR A 236 -17.62 3.76 4.73
N ASP A 237 -16.58 2.91 4.66
CA ASP A 237 -15.21 3.28 4.28
C ASP A 237 -14.91 3.02 2.78
N ILE A 238 -15.91 2.81 1.93
CA ILE A 238 -15.69 2.43 0.52
C ILE A 238 -14.80 3.43 -0.23
N VAL A 239 -14.90 4.74 0.07
CA VAL A 239 -14.06 5.76 -0.58
C VAL A 239 -12.59 5.60 -0.21
N GLN A 240 -12.28 5.21 1.04
CA GLN A 240 -10.93 4.91 1.47
C GLN A 240 -10.36 3.68 0.75
N TYR A 241 -11.16 2.62 0.55
CA TYR A 241 -10.71 1.46 -0.22
C TYR A 241 -10.47 1.78 -1.70
N ILE A 242 -11.29 2.64 -2.30
CA ILE A 242 -11.08 3.14 -3.68
C ILE A 242 -9.78 3.96 -3.75
N GLU A 243 -9.55 4.85 -2.78
CA GLU A 243 -8.30 5.60 -2.66
C GLU A 243 -7.09 4.66 -2.56
N TRP A 244 -7.09 3.72 -1.62
CA TRP A 244 -5.98 2.77 -1.43
C TRP A 244 -5.72 1.93 -2.68
N PHE A 245 -6.78 1.45 -3.35
CA PHE A 245 -6.65 0.68 -4.58
C PHE A 245 -5.93 1.48 -5.67
N HIS A 246 -6.40 2.70 -5.96
CA HIS A 246 -5.83 3.49 -7.05
C HIS A 246 -4.48 4.11 -6.69
N LEU A 247 -4.30 4.63 -5.47
CA LEU A 247 -3.06 5.28 -5.07
C LEU A 247 -1.89 4.29 -5.03
N LEU A 248 -2.11 3.09 -4.48
CA LEU A 248 -1.07 2.08 -4.43
C LEU A 248 -0.89 1.34 -5.77
N SER A 249 -1.90 1.31 -6.64
CA SER A 249 -1.71 0.93 -8.04
C SER A 249 -0.83 1.95 -8.79
N LEU A 250 -0.98 3.25 -8.52
CA LEU A 250 -0.09 4.29 -9.06
C LEU A 250 1.34 4.11 -8.56
N HIS A 251 1.54 3.95 -7.25
CA HIS A 251 2.88 3.74 -6.69
C HIS A 251 3.56 2.50 -7.26
N THR A 252 2.78 1.44 -7.52
CA THR A 252 3.25 0.23 -8.19
C THR A 252 3.75 0.55 -9.60
N ILE A 253 2.91 1.16 -10.44
CA ILE A 253 3.25 1.37 -11.85
C ILE A 253 4.36 2.41 -12.05
N GLU A 254 4.44 3.43 -11.19
CA GLU A 254 5.54 4.39 -11.19
C GLU A 254 6.87 3.73 -10.82
N SER A 255 6.86 2.84 -9.82
CA SER A 255 8.07 2.13 -9.40
C SER A 255 8.54 1.14 -10.48
N ILE A 256 7.60 0.47 -11.15
CA ILE A 256 7.89 -0.35 -12.33
C ILE A 256 8.47 0.50 -13.46
N ALA A 257 7.88 1.66 -13.75
CA ALA A 257 8.35 2.56 -14.81
C ALA A 257 9.79 3.00 -14.57
N ARG A 258 10.17 3.34 -13.33
CA ARG A 258 11.55 3.71 -12.99
C ARG A 258 12.53 2.55 -13.19
N GLN A 259 12.17 1.33 -12.82
CA GLN A 259 13.03 0.17 -13.06
C GLN A 259 13.13 -0.22 -14.53
N ALA A 260 12.08 0.01 -15.30
CA ALA A 260 12.05 -0.25 -16.74
C ALA A 260 12.63 0.90 -17.59
N ASP A 261 13.08 2.00 -16.96
CA ASP A 261 13.53 3.23 -17.62
C ASP A 261 12.48 3.80 -18.61
N VAL A 262 11.21 3.75 -18.21
CA VAL A 262 10.08 4.24 -19.01
C VAL A 262 9.66 5.62 -18.52
N ALA A 263 9.75 6.61 -19.41
CA ALA A 263 9.29 7.97 -19.13
C ALA A 263 7.75 8.04 -19.06
N LEU A 264 7.23 8.53 -17.94
CA LEU A 264 5.80 8.77 -17.76
C LEU A 264 5.45 10.21 -18.11
N SER A 265 4.38 10.39 -18.88
CA SER A 265 3.84 11.72 -19.21
C SER A 265 2.85 12.20 -18.17
N SER A 266 2.69 13.52 -18.05
CA SER A 266 1.58 14.09 -17.27
C SER A 266 0.24 13.67 -17.86
N VAL A 267 -0.75 13.51 -16.98
CA VAL A 267 -2.11 13.10 -17.33
C VAL A 267 -3.05 14.18 -16.81
N SER A 268 -4.00 14.62 -17.65
CA SER A 268 -5.04 15.55 -17.26
C SER A 268 -6.40 14.86 -17.25
N LEU A 269 -7.35 15.41 -16.48
CA LEU A 269 -8.74 15.02 -16.63
C LEU A 269 -9.23 15.36 -18.03
N PRO A 270 -9.98 14.46 -18.69
CA PRO A 270 -10.68 14.80 -19.91
C PRO A 270 -11.79 15.81 -19.64
N ASP A 271 -12.22 16.52 -20.67
CA ASP A 271 -13.38 17.42 -20.58
C ASP A 271 -14.61 16.65 -20.09
N PRO A 272 -15.33 17.16 -19.07
CA PRO A 272 -16.41 16.41 -18.45
C PRO A 272 -17.60 16.22 -19.40
N ILE A 273 -18.28 15.09 -19.26
CA ILE A 273 -19.55 14.77 -19.96
C ILE A 273 -20.60 14.50 -18.87
N PRO A 274 -21.26 15.54 -18.32
CA PRO A 274 -22.18 15.38 -17.21
C PRO A 274 -23.46 14.64 -17.59
N THR A 275 -24.03 13.91 -16.62
CA THR A 275 -25.38 13.32 -16.73
C THR A 275 -26.49 14.39 -16.75
N HIS A 276 -27.75 13.98 -17.01
CA HIS A 276 -28.89 14.88 -17.25
C HIS A 276 -29.30 15.80 -16.08
N TYR A 277 -28.88 15.52 -14.84
CA TYR A 277 -29.28 16.29 -13.65
C TYR A 277 -28.08 16.60 -12.73
N PRO A 278 -27.05 17.31 -13.23
CA PRO A 278 -25.80 17.48 -12.49
C PRO A 278 -26.00 18.24 -11.17
N GLY A 279 -26.94 19.20 -11.13
CA GLY A 279 -27.24 19.97 -9.92
C GLY A 279 -27.88 19.15 -8.80
N ALA A 280 -28.68 18.13 -9.13
CA ALA A 280 -29.29 17.27 -8.11
C ALA A 280 -28.23 16.41 -7.41
N ILE A 281 -27.29 15.86 -8.17
CA ILE A 281 -26.19 15.05 -7.64
C ILE A 281 -25.18 15.94 -6.91
N ALA A 282 -24.86 17.12 -7.46
CA ALA A 282 -23.95 18.09 -6.83
C ALA A 282 -24.46 18.58 -5.46
N GLY A 283 -25.78 18.74 -5.29
CA GLY A 283 -26.38 19.18 -4.04
C GLY A 283 -26.51 18.10 -2.96
N LEU A 284 -26.39 16.82 -3.33
CA LEU A 284 -26.63 15.69 -2.43
C LEU A 284 -25.75 15.69 -1.17
N PRO A 285 -24.42 15.95 -1.24
CA PRO A 285 -23.57 16.02 -0.05
C PRO A 285 -24.08 17.06 0.97
N THR A 286 -24.44 18.26 0.51
CA THR A 286 -24.97 19.33 1.35
C THR A 286 -26.32 18.95 1.96
N MET A 287 -27.18 18.27 1.21
CA MET A 287 -28.45 17.75 1.74
C MET A 287 -28.20 16.76 2.88
N ILE A 288 -27.25 15.82 2.71
CA ILE A 288 -26.88 14.85 3.75
C ILE A 288 -26.31 15.54 4.98
N GLU A 289 -25.38 16.47 4.79
CA GLU A 289 -24.73 17.22 5.89
C GLU A 289 -25.73 18.10 6.67
N SER A 290 -26.79 18.57 6.01
CA SER A 290 -27.85 19.34 6.67
C SER A 290 -28.74 18.51 7.61
N LEU A 291 -28.69 17.17 7.53
CA LEU A 291 -29.46 16.30 8.40
C LEU A 291 -28.90 16.36 9.83
N ALA A 292 -29.79 16.59 10.79
CA ALA A 292 -29.45 16.58 12.21
C ALA A 292 -29.25 15.14 12.68
N VAL A 293 -28.05 14.84 13.18
CA VAL A 293 -27.68 13.54 13.77
C VAL A 293 -27.00 13.76 15.13
N PRO A 294 -27.09 12.79 16.06
CA PRO A 294 -26.31 12.82 17.29
C PRO A 294 -24.81 12.84 17.02
N THR A 295 -24.02 13.42 17.92
CA THR A 295 -22.55 13.39 17.85
C THR A 295 -22.02 11.96 18.02
N GLY A 296 -20.83 11.70 17.50
CA GLY A 296 -20.18 10.38 17.56
C GLY A 296 -20.41 9.56 16.30
N ILE A 297 -20.77 8.27 16.44
CA ILE A 297 -20.86 7.32 15.32
C ILE A 297 -21.84 7.80 14.25
N ALA A 298 -23.01 8.32 14.63
CA ALA A 298 -24.00 8.80 13.66
C ALA A 298 -23.51 10.03 12.86
N GLU A 299 -22.70 10.88 13.47
CA GLU A 299 -22.06 12.02 12.80
C GLU A 299 -20.98 11.55 11.81
N TYR A 300 -20.18 10.57 12.22
CA TYR A 300 -19.20 9.91 11.34
C TYR A 300 -19.89 9.23 10.15
N ASP A 301 -20.92 8.43 10.38
CA ASP A 301 -21.68 7.75 9.32
C ASP A 301 -22.26 8.77 8.32
N ARG A 302 -22.84 9.87 8.83
CA ARG A 302 -23.34 10.97 7.97
C ARG A 302 -22.21 11.54 7.11
N GLN A 303 -21.03 11.77 7.68
CA GLN A 303 -19.88 12.32 6.95
C GLN A 303 -19.38 11.34 5.88
N SER A 304 -19.33 10.04 6.18
CA SER A 304 -18.95 9.00 5.23
C SER A 304 -19.94 8.91 4.07
N VAL A 305 -21.24 8.94 4.35
CA VAL A 305 -22.30 8.97 3.31
C VAL A 305 -22.21 10.25 2.46
N ALA A 306 -21.94 11.41 3.07
CA ALA A 306 -21.71 12.64 2.33
C ALA A 306 -20.48 12.55 1.41
N THR A 307 -19.45 11.82 1.83
CA THR A 307 -18.24 11.56 1.02
C THR A 307 -18.53 10.65 -0.16
N VAL A 308 -19.33 9.60 0.03
CA VAL A 308 -19.83 8.75 -1.07
C VAL A 308 -20.70 9.55 -2.04
N ALA A 309 -21.51 10.49 -1.56
CA ALA A 309 -22.28 11.38 -2.42
C ALA A 309 -21.37 12.33 -3.24
N ARG A 310 -20.28 12.83 -2.66
CA ARG A 310 -19.27 13.62 -3.40
C ARG A 310 -18.59 12.77 -4.47
N LEU A 311 -18.23 11.53 -4.16
CA LEU A 311 -17.71 10.58 -5.16
C LEU A 311 -18.72 10.37 -6.29
N SER A 312 -19.99 10.13 -5.96
CA SER A 312 -21.07 9.95 -6.94
C SER A 312 -21.21 11.16 -7.87
N HIS A 313 -21.06 12.38 -7.33
CA HIS A 313 -21.03 13.60 -8.13
C HIS A 313 -19.84 13.61 -9.11
N ARG A 314 -18.62 13.29 -8.65
CA ARG A 314 -17.43 13.19 -9.51
C ARG A 314 -17.60 12.13 -10.60
N VAL A 315 -18.07 10.94 -10.25
CA VAL A 315 -18.37 9.85 -11.20
C VAL A 315 -19.39 10.31 -12.24
N SER A 316 -20.50 10.93 -11.83
CA SER A 316 -21.54 11.44 -12.74
C SER A 316 -21.08 12.57 -13.68
N THR A 317 -19.91 13.15 -13.42
CA THR A 317 -19.34 14.27 -14.18
C THR A 317 -18.24 13.80 -15.15
N TYR A 318 -17.39 12.86 -14.72
CA TYR A 318 -16.17 12.50 -15.44
C TYR A 318 -16.11 11.06 -15.96
N ALA A 319 -16.88 10.11 -15.41
CA ALA A 319 -16.69 8.69 -15.71
C ALA A 319 -16.84 8.38 -17.22
N HIS A 320 -17.86 8.93 -17.89
CA HIS A 320 -18.03 8.73 -19.33
C HIS A 320 -16.87 9.27 -20.17
N ALA A 321 -16.31 10.42 -19.80
CA ALA A 321 -15.19 11.03 -20.51
C ALA A 321 -13.90 10.21 -20.29
N ILE A 322 -13.70 9.70 -19.07
CA ILE A 322 -12.57 8.82 -18.74
C ILE A 322 -12.69 7.49 -19.48
N ASP A 323 -13.87 6.85 -19.46
CA ASP A 323 -14.08 5.60 -20.19
C ASP A 323 -13.83 5.77 -21.69
N ALA A 324 -14.29 6.88 -22.28
CA ALA A 324 -14.05 7.16 -23.69
C ALA A 324 -12.55 7.27 -24.02
N ALA A 325 -11.79 8.00 -23.18
CA ALA A 325 -10.34 8.18 -23.33
C ALA A 325 -9.56 6.88 -23.07
N ASP A 326 -9.95 6.09 -22.06
CA ASP A 326 -9.34 4.79 -21.77
C ASP A 326 -9.57 3.81 -22.92
N LEU A 327 -10.76 3.81 -23.53
CA LEU A 327 -11.05 3.01 -24.72
C LEU A 327 -10.26 3.47 -25.95
N ASP A 328 -9.91 4.75 -26.08
CA ASP A 328 -9.11 5.26 -27.21
C ASP A 328 -7.67 4.79 -27.06
N ASP A 329 -7.10 4.91 -25.86
CA ASP A 329 -5.77 4.41 -25.55
C ASP A 329 -5.68 2.88 -25.73
N VAL A 330 -6.70 2.12 -25.31
CA VAL A 330 -6.76 0.67 -25.54
C VAL A 330 -6.88 0.34 -27.03
N ALA A 331 -7.62 1.13 -27.81
CA ALA A 331 -7.71 0.96 -29.25
C ALA A 331 -6.37 1.19 -29.95
N GLU A 332 -5.59 2.18 -29.49
CA GLU A 332 -4.24 2.45 -30.01
C GLU A 332 -3.31 1.26 -29.79
N LEU A 333 -3.37 0.63 -28.61
CA LEU A 333 -2.52 -0.53 -28.29
C LEU A 333 -2.98 -1.82 -28.98
N LEU A 334 -4.29 -2.11 -28.96
CA LEU A 334 -4.83 -3.39 -29.44
C LEU A 334 -5.25 -3.37 -30.92
N GLY A 335 -5.26 -2.19 -31.56
CA GLY A 335 -5.68 -2.00 -32.95
C GLY A 335 -7.19 -2.04 -33.19
N ALA A 336 -8.00 -2.24 -32.15
CA ALA A 336 -9.46 -2.22 -32.23
C ALA A 336 -10.06 -1.61 -30.96
N ARG A 337 -11.02 -0.68 -31.14
CA ARG A 337 -11.71 -0.03 -30.02
C ARG A 337 -12.74 -0.98 -29.40
N PRO A 338 -12.64 -1.31 -28.09
CA PRO A 338 -13.64 -2.12 -27.41
C PRO A 338 -15.00 -1.39 -27.34
N ALA A 339 -16.09 -2.15 -27.20
CA ALA A 339 -17.45 -1.61 -27.20
C ALA A 339 -17.75 -0.76 -25.97
N ASP A 340 -17.25 -1.17 -24.81
CA ASP A 340 -17.44 -0.52 -23.52
C ASP A 340 -16.25 -0.83 -22.59
N ARG A 341 -16.28 -0.23 -21.39
CA ARG A 341 -15.26 -0.38 -20.36
C ARG A 341 -14.98 -1.84 -20.02
N ALA A 342 -16.02 -2.64 -19.79
CA ALA A 342 -15.88 -4.04 -19.39
C ALA A 342 -15.18 -4.87 -20.48
N ALA A 343 -15.59 -4.71 -21.74
CA ALA A 343 -14.95 -5.34 -22.88
C ALA A 343 -13.49 -4.89 -23.05
N GLY A 344 -13.19 -3.61 -22.76
CA GLY A 344 -11.83 -3.08 -22.80
C GLY A 344 -10.93 -3.66 -21.72
N ASP A 345 -11.44 -3.81 -20.50
CA ASP A 345 -10.69 -4.41 -19.39
C ASP A 345 -10.42 -5.90 -19.64
N GLU A 346 -11.39 -6.64 -20.16
CA GLU A 346 -11.20 -8.04 -20.54
C GLU A 346 -10.18 -8.20 -21.67
N ALA A 347 -10.29 -7.40 -22.72
CA ALA A 347 -9.36 -7.45 -23.85
C ALA A 347 -7.93 -7.08 -23.44
N LEU A 348 -7.77 -6.05 -22.61
CA LEU A 348 -6.46 -5.62 -22.15
C LEU A 348 -5.83 -6.64 -21.19
N GLU A 349 -6.59 -7.21 -20.25
CA GLU A 349 -6.06 -8.25 -19.37
C GLU A 349 -5.59 -9.47 -20.17
N ARG A 350 -6.40 -9.92 -21.14
CA ARG A 350 -6.03 -11.04 -22.01
C ARG A 350 -4.73 -10.75 -22.76
N PHE A 351 -4.56 -9.53 -23.26
CA PHE A 351 -3.33 -9.11 -23.90
C PHE A 351 -2.15 -9.11 -22.93
N VAL A 352 -2.31 -8.51 -21.74
CA VAL A 352 -1.29 -8.46 -20.67
C VAL A 352 -0.78 -9.85 -20.29
N LEU A 353 -1.66 -10.84 -20.15
CA LEU A 353 -1.29 -12.20 -19.74
C LEU A 353 -0.46 -12.94 -20.79
N THR A 354 -0.47 -12.51 -22.05
CA THR A 354 0.28 -13.12 -23.15
C THR A 354 1.33 -12.18 -23.76
N ALA A 355 1.46 -10.96 -23.24
CA ALA A 355 2.36 -9.96 -23.80
C ALA A 355 3.82 -10.34 -23.53
N GLU A 356 4.65 -10.23 -24.57
CA GLU A 356 6.10 -10.39 -24.46
C GLU A 356 6.73 -9.11 -23.85
N PRO A 357 7.93 -9.20 -23.23
CA PRO A 357 8.57 -8.08 -22.54
C PRO A 357 8.76 -6.81 -23.38
N GLU A 358 8.84 -6.93 -24.70
CA GLU A 358 8.94 -5.77 -25.61
C GLU A 358 7.71 -4.85 -25.54
N GLN A 359 6.57 -5.36 -25.06
CA GLN A 359 5.34 -4.58 -24.86
C GLN A 359 5.28 -3.87 -23.51
N ASP A 360 6.20 -4.17 -22.57
CA ASP A 360 6.15 -3.63 -21.20
C ASP A 360 6.13 -2.10 -21.19
N GLY A 361 6.94 -1.45 -22.05
CA GLY A 361 6.98 0.01 -22.12
C GLY A 361 5.64 0.66 -22.50
N ALA A 362 4.95 0.09 -23.49
CA ALA A 362 3.63 0.57 -23.91
C ALA A 362 2.56 0.30 -22.84
N LEU A 363 2.60 -0.89 -22.22
CA LEU A 363 1.70 -1.25 -21.13
C LEU A 363 1.87 -0.36 -19.90
N ILE A 364 3.11 -0.04 -19.52
CA ILE A 364 3.41 0.86 -18.40
C ILE A 364 2.76 2.22 -18.62
N VAL A 365 2.96 2.83 -19.79
CA VAL A 365 2.39 4.14 -20.12
C VAL A 365 0.86 4.11 -20.12
N LEU A 366 0.26 3.09 -20.73
CA LEU A 366 -1.18 2.90 -20.79
C LEU A 366 -1.78 2.76 -19.38
N LEU A 367 -1.26 1.84 -18.57
CA LEU A 367 -1.78 1.53 -17.24
C LEU A 367 -1.60 2.71 -16.28
N HIS A 368 -0.49 3.46 -16.41
CA HIS A 368 -0.29 4.72 -15.70
C HIS A 368 -1.37 5.76 -16.05
N ARG A 369 -1.67 5.98 -17.34
CA ARG A 369 -2.73 6.92 -17.75
C ARG A 369 -4.08 6.55 -17.14
N ARG A 370 -4.42 5.26 -17.19
CA ARG A 370 -5.70 4.74 -16.67
C ARG A 370 -5.83 4.96 -15.16
N VAL A 371 -4.82 4.60 -14.37
CA VAL A 371 -4.87 4.81 -12.91
C VAL A 371 -4.84 6.30 -12.54
N MET A 372 -4.07 7.12 -13.25
CA MET A 372 -4.03 8.57 -13.03
C MET A 372 -5.39 9.24 -13.29
N ARG A 373 -6.13 8.84 -14.33
CA ARG A 373 -7.48 9.37 -14.57
C ARG A 373 -8.44 9.05 -13.41
N GLN A 374 -8.36 7.84 -12.84
CA GLN A 374 -9.15 7.47 -11.66
C GLN A 374 -8.75 8.29 -10.42
N LEU A 375 -7.46 8.49 -10.20
CA LEU A 375 -6.96 9.33 -9.11
C LEU A 375 -7.39 10.79 -9.25
N LEU A 376 -7.31 11.36 -10.45
CA LEU A 376 -7.78 12.72 -10.70
C LEU A 376 -9.31 12.84 -10.53
N LEU A 377 -10.08 11.79 -10.83
CA LEU A 377 -11.52 11.75 -10.55
C LEU A 377 -11.78 11.87 -9.05
N ILE A 378 -11.01 11.16 -8.21
CA ILE A 378 -11.19 11.15 -6.75
C ILE A 378 -10.31 12.16 -5.99
N GLU A 379 -9.44 12.92 -6.66
CA GLU A 379 -8.45 13.81 -6.04
C GLU A 379 -9.01 14.72 -4.94
N PRO A 380 -10.17 15.39 -5.10
CA PRO A 380 -10.75 16.22 -4.04
C PRO A 380 -11.19 15.44 -2.77
N LEU A 381 -11.18 14.11 -2.83
CA LEU A 381 -11.59 13.19 -1.76
C LEU A 381 -10.39 12.46 -1.15
N LEU A 382 -9.19 12.62 -1.71
CA LEU A 382 -7.98 11.97 -1.21
C LEU A 382 -7.61 12.50 0.17
N THR A 383 -7.03 11.62 0.98
CA THR A 383 -6.44 11.97 2.26
C THR A 383 -5.27 12.93 2.00
N GLY A 384 -5.39 14.19 2.45
CA GLY A 384 -4.41 15.25 2.16
C GLY A 384 -4.73 16.12 0.94
N GLY A 385 -5.80 15.81 0.18
CA GLY A 385 -6.37 16.67 -0.86
C GLY A 385 -5.55 16.78 -2.16
N GLN A 386 -4.59 15.88 -2.38
CA GLN A 386 -3.75 15.84 -3.58
C GLN A 386 -3.27 14.40 -3.85
N ILE A 387 -2.88 14.12 -5.08
CA ILE A 387 -2.28 12.83 -5.45
C ILE A 387 -0.85 12.75 -4.89
N GLY A 388 -0.65 11.88 -3.90
CA GLY A 388 0.68 11.64 -3.33
C GLY A 388 1.51 10.72 -4.21
N HIS A 389 2.67 11.20 -4.69
CA HIS A 389 3.61 10.41 -5.49
C HIS A 389 4.77 9.90 -4.62
N VAL A 390 5.28 8.69 -4.90
CA VAL A 390 6.48 8.19 -4.22
C VAL A 390 7.70 8.93 -4.73
N THR A 391 8.44 9.57 -3.83
CA THR A 391 9.69 10.25 -4.19
C THR A 391 10.70 9.24 -4.78
N PRO A 392 11.28 9.52 -5.96
CA PRO A 392 12.34 8.68 -6.53
C PRO A 392 13.54 8.57 -5.59
N LEU A 393 14.18 7.39 -5.53
CA LEU A 393 15.36 7.18 -4.68
C LEU A 393 16.54 8.11 -5.04
N SER A 394 16.70 8.47 -6.32
CA SER A 394 17.68 9.49 -6.74
C SER A 394 17.42 10.83 -6.06
N GLY A 395 16.16 11.28 -6.02
CA GLY A 395 15.78 12.52 -5.34
C GLY A 395 15.91 12.50 -3.81
N LEU A 396 16.07 11.33 -3.19
CA LEU A 396 16.25 11.19 -1.74
C LEU A 396 17.73 11.03 -1.34
N LEU A 397 18.55 10.42 -2.20
CA LEU A 397 19.88 9.93 -1.85
C LEU A 397 21.02 10.60 -2.64
N ASP A 398 20.70 11.44 -3.62
CA ASP A 398 21.66 12.31 -4.32
C ASP A 398 21.63 13.71 -3.68
#